data_AF-A0A8X6EZA5-F1
#
_entry.id   AF-A0A8X6EZA5-F1
#
_cell.length_a   1.000
_cell.length_b   1.000
_cell.length_c   1.000
_cell.angle_alpha   90.00
_cell.angle_beta   90.00
_cell.angle_gamma   90.00
#
_symmetry.space_group_name_H-M   'P 1'
#
loop_
_entity.id
_entity.type
_entity.pdbx_description
1 polymer ?
#
loop_
_entity_poly.entity_id
_entity_poly.type
_entity_poly.pdbx_seq_one_letter_code
_entity_poly.pdbx_strand_id
1 'polypeptide(L)'
;MPVTTVSFSLMASFMSATSFLGVPAENYLYGTQYVMLNLGYALGTPVAAFIFLPVFYKMQGASAFEYLEKRFGRVVRLLASSVFMLQMMLYMAIILYAPALALNVVTGLSKWSSVYLIGFVCTFYSTLGGMRAVLWTDLFQALIMLSAAFAVCVKGTMDVGGLSEVWRIAEEGQRIQFFEY
;
A
#
# COMPACT_ATOMS: atom_id res chain seq x y z
N MET A 1 -16.63 -13.22 8.12
CA MET A 1 -15.20 -13.40 7.79
C MET A 1 -14.40 -13.22 9.06
N PRO A 2 -13.26 -13.89 9.23
CA PRO A 2 -12.39 -13.69 10.38
C PRO A 2 -11.89 -12.25 10.42
N VAL A 3 -11.91 -11.62 11.59
CA VAL A 3 -11.42 -10.23 11.79
C VAL A 3 -9.95 -10.11 11.38
N THR A 4 -9.17 -11.17 11.59
CA THR A 4 -7.76 -11.25 11.20
C THR A 4 -7.57 -11.12 9.69
N THR A 5 -8.30 -11.89 8.88
CA THR A 5 -8.22 -11.82 7.40
C THR A 5 -8.56 -10.42 6.88
N VAL A 6 -9.59 -9.79 7.45
CA VAL A 6 -10.00 -8.43 7.06
C VAL A 6 -8.93 -7.41 7.46
N SER A 7 -8.34 -7.54 8.65
CA SER A 7 -7.30 -6.62 9.13
C SER A 7 -6.03 -6.72 8.30
N PHE A 8 -5.60 -7.95 7.98
CA PHE A 8 -4.42 -8.18 7.14
C PHE A 8 -4.64 -7.73 5.70
N SER A 9 -5.81 -7.95 5.11
CA SER A 9 -6.10 -7.44 3.77
C SER A 9 -6.22 -5.92 3.75
N LEU A 10 -6.78 -5.30 4.80
CA LEU A 10 -6.78 -3.83 4.93
C LEU A 10 -5.33 -3.29 4.99
N MET A 11 -4.47 -3.93 5.77
CA MET A 11 -3.04 -3.59 5.83
C MET A 11 -2.35 -3.77 4.47
N ALA A 12 -2.59 -4.91 3.81
CA ALA A 12 -2.06 -5.20 2.48
C ALA A 12 -2.50 -4.16 1.44
N SER A 13 -3.75 -3.73 1.50
CA SER A 13 -4.32 -2.70 0.61
C SER A 13 -3.65 -1.34 0.79
N PHE A 14 -3.22 -1.00 2.02
CA PHE A 14 -2.44 0.22 2.28
C PHE A 14 -0.98 0.08 1.83
N MET A 15 -0.42 -1.13 1.88
CA MET A 15 0.95 -1.42 1.42
C MET A 15 0.98 -1.70 -0.09
N SER A 16 1.00 -0.64 -0.90
CA SER A 16 1.22 -0.78 -2.34
C SER A 16 2.67 -1.22 -2.65
N ALA A 17 2.85 -1.88 -3.80
CA ALA A 17 4.19 -2.20 -4.33
C ALA A 17 5.06 -0.94 -4.52
N THR A 18 4.42 0.19 -4.86
CA THR A 18 5.10 1.49 -4.94
C THR A 18 5.61 1.97 -3.59
N SER A 19 4.85 1.81 -2.51
CA SER A 19 5.32 2.16 -1.16
C SER A 19 6.43 1.22 -0.70
N PHE A 20 6.35 -0.07 -1.03
CA PHE A 20 7.36 -1.06 -0.65
C PHE A 20 8.74 -0.77 -1.26
N LEU A 21 8.80 -0.29 -2.51
CA LEU A 21 10.04 0.13 -3.16
C LEU A 21 10.40 1.60 -2.88
N GLY A 22 9.38 2.45 -2.76
CA GLY A 22 9.52 3.90 -2.63
C GLY A 22 9.99 4.33 -1.26
N VAL A 23 9.46 3.75 -0.17
CA VAL A 23 9.84 4.16 1.19
C VAL A 23 11.32 3.90 1.50
N PRO A 24 11.92 2.74 1.16
CA PRO A 24 13.34 2.54 1.32
C PRO A 24 14.18 3.49 0.44
N ALA A 25 13.73 3.76 -0.79
CA ALA A 25 14.42 4.69 -1.70
C ALA A 25 14.39 6.13 -1.16
N GLU A 26 13.25 6.56 -0.63
CA GLU A 26 13.08 7.87 0.02
C GLU A 26 13.99 7.99 1.24
N ASN A 27 13.98 6.97 2.11
CA ASN A 27 14.86 6.93 3.29
C ASN A 27 16.34 6.94 2.90
N TYR A 28 16.71 6.31 1.78
CA TYR A 28 18.08 6.31 1.29
C TYR A 28 18.49 7.66 0.70
N LEU A 29 17.58 8.38 0.04
CA LEU A 29 17.88 9.65 -0.63
C LEU A 29 17.74 10.88 0.27
N TYR A 30 16.79 10.88 1.20
CA TYR A 30 16.42 12.03 2.02
C TYR A 30 16.44 11.76 3.54
N GLY A 31 16.65 10.51 3.96
CA GLY A 31 16.80 10.14 5.38
C GLY A 31 15.50 9.70 6.07
N THR A 32 15.57 9.50 7.39
CA THR A 32 14.51 8.85 8.19
C THR A 32 13.26 9.69 8.46
N GLN A 33 13.16 10.89 7.89
CA GLN A 33 12.08 11.84 8.15
C GLN A 33 10.71 11.28 7.77
N TYR A 34 10.66 10.41 6.76
CA TYR A 34 9.44 9.71 6.34
C TYR A 34 8.77 8.90 7.47
N VAL A 35 9.51 8.54 8.53
CA VAL A 35 8.97 7.86 9.72
C VAL A 35 7.88 8.69 10.42
N MET A 36 7.91 10.02 10.33
CA MET A 36 6.91 10.89 10.94
C MET A 36 5.50 10.66 10.38
N LEU A 37 5.41 10.23 9.12
CA LEU A 37 4.15 9.87 8.49
C LEU A 37 3.49 8.65 9.17
N ASN A 38 4.29 7.70 9.69
CA ASN A 38 3.79 6.58 10.47
C ASN A 38 3.18 7.02 11.81
N LEU A 39 3.73 8.06 12.46
CA LEU A 39 3.13 8.64 13.67
C LEU A 39 1.76 9.25 13.35
N GLY A 40 1.64 9.92 12.21
CA GLY A 40 0.36 10.41 11.70
C GLY A 40 -0.67 9.29 11.53
N TYR A 41 -0.28 8.17 10.92
CA TYR A 41 -1.16 7.00 10.79
C TYR A 41 -1.53 6.35 12.13
N ALA A 42 -0.58 6.29 13.07
CA ALA A 42 -0.82 5.74 14.40
C ALA A 42 -1.90 6.54 15.17
N LEU A 43 -1.91 7.87 15.02
CA LEU A 43 -2.93 8.74 15.63
C LEU A 43 -4.23 8.80 14.82
N GLY A 44 -4.13 8.83 13.49
CA GLY A 44 -5.29 8.93 12.60
C GLY A 44 -6.16 7.67 12.60
N THR A 45 -5.57 6.48 12.76
CA THR A 45 -6.30 5.20 12.70
C THR A 45 -7.33 5.05 13.82
N PRO A 46 -7.02 5.30 15.11
CA PRO A 46 -8.02 5.31 16.17
C PRO A 46 -9.14 6.33 15.92
N VAL A 47 -8.80 7.54 15.47
CA VAL A 47 -9.80 8.58 15.16
C VAL A 47 -10.76 8.10 14.07
N ALA A 48 -10.23 7.53 12.99
CA ALA A 48 -11.04 6.94 11.92
C ALA A 48 -11.93 5.79 12.44
N ALA A 49 -11.37 4.90 13.26
CA ALA A 49 -12.05 3.73 13.80
C ALA A 49 -13.16 4.08 14.82
N PHE A 50 -12.97 5.09 15.66
CA PHE A 50 -13.95 5.45 16.70
C PHE A 50 -14.96 6.50 16.26
N ILE A 51 -14.61 7.40 15.34
CA ILE A 51 -15.50 8.49 14.91
C ILE A 51 -16.24 8.13 13.64
N PHE A 52 -15.53 7.70 12.59
CA PHE A 52 -16.11 7.52 11.27
C PHE A 52 -16.73 6.13 11.09
N LEU A 53 -16.04 5.06 11.52
CA LEU A 53 -16.50 3.68 11.33
C LEU A 53 -17.91 3.42 11.91
N PRO A 54 -18.30 3.92 13.10
CA PRO A 54 -19.65 3.67 13.63
C PRO A 54 -20.75 4.30 12.78
N VAL A 55 -20.49 5.43 12.13
CA VAL A 55 -21.45 6.12 11.26
C VAL A 55 -21.74 5.27 10.03
N PHE A 56 -20.69 4.77 9.38
CA PHE A 56 -20.84 3.90 8.20
C PHE A 56 -21.44 2.54 8.54
N TYR A 57 -21.04 1.96 9.68
CA TYR A 57 -21.56 0.66 10.12
C TYR A 57 -23.07 0.70 10.40
N LYS A 58 -23.54 1.76 11.09
CA LYS A 58 -24.97 1.97 11.37
C LYS A 58 -25.81 2.24 10.12
N MET A 59 -25.21 2.85 9.09
CA MET A 59 -25.89 3.15 7.83
C MET A 59 -26.21 1.91 7.00
N GLN A 60 -25.50 0.79 7.22
CA GLN A 60 -25.58 -0.46 6.46
C GLN A 60 -25.56 -0.26 4.93
N GLY A 61 -24.90 0.80 4.47
CA GLY A 61 -24.78 1.10 3.05
C GLY A 61 -23.75 0.22 2.37
N ALA A 62 -23.97 -0.10 1.09
CA ALA A 62 -23.02 -0.88 0.30
C ALA A 62 -21.78 -0.06 -0.11
N SER A 63 -21.85 1.26 0.00
CA SER A 63 -20.78 2.18 -0.40
C SER A 63 -20.70 3.40 0.51
N ALA A 64 -19.49 3.90 0.74
CA ALA A 64 -19.28 5.18 1.43
C ALA A 64 -19.96 6.36 0.72
N PHE A 65 -20.15 6.31 -0.61
CA PHE A 65 -20.86 7.37 -1.35
C PHE A 65 -22.37 7.41 -1.08
N GLU A 66 -22.95 6.35 -0.52
CA GLU A 66 -24.34 6.34 -0.10
C GLU A 66 -24.58 7.31 1.07
N TYR A 67 -23.57 7.53 1.91
CA TYR A 67 -23.60 8.58 2.93
C TYR A 67 -23.80 9.96 2.30
N LEU A 68 -23.08 10.25 1.22
CA LEU A 68 -23.19 11.53 0.52
C LEU A 68 -24.57 11.71 -0.11
N GLU A 69 -25.17 10.64 -0.63
CA GLU A 69 -26.55 10.72 -1.13
C GLU A 69 -27.55 11.03 -0.02
N LYS A 70 -27.46 10.36 1.13
CA LYS A 70 -28.36 10.60 2.26
C LYS A 70 -28.22 12.01 2.84
N ARG A 71 -27.01 12.60 2.78
CA ARG A 71 -26.74 13.92 3.36
C ARG A 71 -26.94 15.09 2.39
N PHE A 72 -26.58 14.92 1.12
CA PHE A 72 -26.48 15.99 0.12
C PHE A 72 -27.23 15.70 -1.18
N GLY A 73 -27.81 14.50 -1.33
CA GLY A 73 -28.59 14.10 -2.50
C GLY A 73 -27.79 13.37 -3.59
N ARG A 74 -28.53 12.84 -4.55
CA ARG A 74 -28.02 11.92 -5.59
C ARG A 74 -26.96 12.54 -6.52
N VAL A 75 -27.07 13.83 -6.80
CA VAL A 75 -26.11 14.55 -7.68
C VAL A 75 -24.70 14.50 -7.07
N VAL A 76 -24.58 14.76 -5.76
CA VAL A 76 -23.28 14.73 -5.06
C VAL A 76 -22.71 13.32 -5.02
N ARG A 77 -23.55 12.29 -4.81
CA ARG A 77 -23.09 10.89 -4.89
C ARG A 77 -22.50 10.56 -6.26
N LEU A 78 -23.20 10.93 -7.34
CA LEU A 78 -22.73 10.63 -8.70
C LEU A 78 -21.39 11.35 -8.97
N LEU A 79 -21.31 12.65 -8.72
CA LEU A 79 -20.08 13.42 -8.92
C LEU A 79 -18.91 12.87 -8.09
N ALA A 80 -19.12 12.63 -6.79
CA ALA A 80 -18.08 12.09 -5.93
C ALA A 80 -17.62 10.70 -6.38
N SER A 81 -18.56 9.81 -6.73
CA SER A 81 -18.21 8.47 -7.21
C SER A 81 -17.48 8.50 -8.57
N SER A 82 -17.85 9.40 -9.48
CA SER A 82 -17.22 9.53 -10.80
C SER A 82 -15.80 10.07 -10.69
N VAL A 83 -15.59 11.12 -9.88
CA VAL A 83 -14.25 11.66 -9.61
C VAL A 83 -13.37 10.62 -8.94
N PHE A 84 -13.90 9.89 -7.96
CA PHE A 84 -13.16 8.81 -7.30
C PHE A 84 -12.81 7.67 -8.25
N MET A 85 -13.72 7.25 -9.12
CA MET A 85 -13.46 6.22 -10.13
C MET A 85 -12.34 6.65 -11.08
N LEU A 86 -12.35 7.90 -11.55
CA LEU A 86 -11.31 8.45 -12.41
C LEU A 86 -9.96 8.52 -11.68
N GLN A 87 -9.95 9.02 -10.44
CA GLN A 87 -8.74 9.05 -9.60
C GLN A 87 -8.17 7.64 -9.39
N MET A 88 -9.02 6.67 -9.06
CA MET A 88 -8.60 5.29 -8.85
C MET A 88 -8.08 4.64 -10.12
N MET A 89 -8.67 4.93 -11.28
CA MET A 89 -8.16 4.44 -12.57
C MET A 89 -6.72 4.91 -12.83
N LEU A 90 -6.46 6.20 -12.62
CA LEU A 90 -5.12 6.77 -12.78
C LEU A 90 -4.14 6.22 -11.73
N TYR A 91 -4.57 6.12 -10.48
CA TYR A 91 -3.76 5.60 -9.39
C TYR A 91 -3.36 4.13 -9.61
N MET A 92 -4.32 3.29 -10.03
CA MET A 92 -4.05 1.87 -10.31
C MET A 92 -3.09 1.68 -11.49
N ALA A 93 -3.12 2.57 -12.49
CA ALA A 93 -2.15 2.53 -13.59
C ALA A 93 -0.70 2.73 -13.10
N ILE A 94 -0.50 3.65 -12.13
CA ILE A 94 0.81 3.90 -11.51
C ILE A 94 1.21 2.71 -10.63
N ILE A 95 0.29 2.17 -9.82
CA ILE A 95 0.59 1.02 -8.96
C ILE A 95 1.01 -0.20 -9.78
N LEU A 96 0.35 -0.46 -10.91
CA LEU A 96 0.65 -1.60 -11.78
C LEU A 96 2.07 -1.52 -12.38
N TYR A 97 2.62 -0.31 -12.50
CA TYR A 97 3.94 -0.10 -13.08
C TYR A 97 5.07 -0.65 -12.20
N ALA A 98 5.00 -0.50 -10.87
CA ALA A 98 6.04 -0.97 -9.95
C ALA A 98 6.34 -2.49 -10.05
N PRO A 99 5.34 -3.39 -9.95
CA PRO A 99 5.60 -4.82 -10.10
C PRO A 99 5.97 -5.19 -11.55
N ALA A 100 5.48 -4.45 -12.56
CA ALA A 100 5.88 -4.66 -13.95
C ALA A 100 7.35 -4.32 -14.20
N LEU A 101 7.85 -3.26 -13.56
CA LEU A 101 9.26 -2.90 -13.59
C LEU A 101 10.11 -3.96 -12.88
N ALA A 102 9.69 -4.41 -11.70
CA ALA A 102 10.38 -5.50 -11.00
C ALA A 102 10.45 -6.78 -11.85
N LEU A 103 9.34 -7.15 -12.49
CA LEU A 103 9.29 -8.32 -13.39
C LEU A 103 10.21 -8.13 -14.60
N ASN A 104 10.22 -6.96 -15.22
CA ASN A 104 11.10 -6.61 -16.34
C ASN A 104 12.59 -6.78 -15.96
N VAL A 105 13.00 -6.32 -14.77
CA VAL A 105 14.39 -6.44 -14.29
C VAL A 105 14.80 -7.89 -14.06
N VAL A 106 13.91 -8.71 -13.50
CA VAL A 106 14.23 -10.11 -13.15
C VAL A 106 14.18 -11.04 -14.37
N THR A 107 13.24 -10.82 -15.29
CA THR A 107 13.00 -11.73 -16.43
C THR A 107 13.65 -11.27 -17.73
N GLY A 108 14.05 -10.00 -17.82
CA GLY A 108 14.53 -9.40 -19.08
C GLY A 108 13.45 -9.17 -20.14
N LEU A 109 12.17 -9.42 -19.83
CA LEU A 109 11.04 -9.16 -20.74
C LEU A 109 10.95 -7.68 -21.10
N SER A 110 10.35 -7.31 -22.24
CA SER A 110 10.10 -5.89 -22.53
C SER A 110 9.18 -5.25 -21.47
N LYS A 111 9.40 -3.97 -21.15
CA LYS A 111 8.59 -3.22 -20.16
C LYS A 111 7.08 -3.33 -20.44
N TRP A 112 6.68 -3.18 -21.71
CA TRP A 112 5.28 -3.27 -22.12
C TRP A 112 4.72 -4.68 -21.96
N SER A 113 5.49 -5.71 -22.31
CA SER A 113 5.09 -7.12 -22.12
C SER A 113 4.84 -7.44 -20.64
N SER A 114 5.70 -6.95 -19.73
CA SER A 114 5.52 -7.13 -18.28
C SER A 114 4.25 -6.46 -17.77
N VAL A 115 3.93 -5.25 -18.25
CA VAL A 115 2.70 -4.53 -17.87
C VAL A 115 1.45 -5.30 -18.32
N TYR A 116 1.40 -5.74 -19.58
CA TYR A 116 0.24 -6.48 -20.09
C TYR A 116 0.05 -7.82 -19.37
N LEU A 117 1.14 -8.53 -19.07
CA LEU A 117 1.08 -9.80 -18.37
C LEU A 117 0.52 -9.66 -16.94
N ILE A 118 1.08 -8.74 -16.15
CA ILE A 118 0.62 -8.52 -14.77
C ILE A 118 -0.81 -8.00 -14.77
N GLY A 119 -1.14 -7.04 -15.63
CA GLY A 119 -2.50 -6.51 -15.75
C GLY A 119 -3.52 -7.59 -16.12
N PHE A 120 -3.17 -8.49 -17.04
CA PHE A 120 -4.02 -9.62 -17.42
C PHE A 120 -4.23 -10.59 -16.26
N VAL A 121 -3.16 -11.02 -15.58
CA VAL A 121 -3.25 -11.93 -14.43
C VAL A 121 -4.10 -11.30 -13.31
N CYS A 122 -3.82 -10.04 -12.96
CA CYS A 122 -4.58 -9.28 -11.96
C CYS A 122 -6.06 -9.20 -12.29
N THR A 123 -6.40 -8.86 -13.54
CA THR A 123 -7.79 -8.75 -13.98
C THR A 123 -8.48 -10.10 -13.96
N PHE A 124 -7.79 -11.15 -14.42
CA PHE A 124 -8.35 -12.49 -14.53
C PHE A 124 -8.74 -13.07 -13.15
N TYR A 125 -7.82 -13.08 -12.18
CA TYR A 125 -8.15 -13.63 -10.86
C TYR A 125 -9.15 -12.76 -10.08
N SER A 126 -9.09 -11.43 -10.26
CA SER A 126 -10.02 -10.51 -9.60
C SER A 126 -11.45 -10.68 -10.11
N THR A 127 -11.60 -10.91 -11.41
CA THR A 127 -12.92 -11.10 -12.05
C THR A 127 -13.53 -12.44 -11.67
N LEU A 128 -12.74 -13.52 -11.64
CA LEU A 128 -13.23 -14.87 -11.33
C LEU A 128 -13.53 -15.08 -9.85
N GLY A 129 -12.70 -14.53 -8.96
CA GLY A 129 -12.77 -14.82 -7.54
C GLY A 129 -13.59 -13.82 -6.70
N GLY A 130 -13.90 -12.64 -7.27
CA GLY A 130 -14.60 -11.57 -6.57
C GLY A 130 -13.88 -11.08 -5.31
N MET A 131 -14.56 -10.30 -4.46
CA MET A 131 -13.94 -9.72 -3.26
C MET A 131 -13.34 -10.78 -2.33
N ARG A 132 -13.96 -11.97 -2.20
CA ARG A 132 -13.44 -13.00 -1.29
C ARG A 132 -12.06 -13.51 -1.71
N ALA A 133 -11.86 -13.76 -3.00
CA ALA A 133 -10.56 -14.22 -3.49
C ALA A 133 -9.50 -13.13 -3.36
N VAL A 134 -9.86 -11.87 -3.66
CA VAL A 134 -8.96 -10.73 -3.52
C VAL A 134 -8.44 -10.60 -2.09
N LEU A 135 -9.31 -10.71 -1.08
CA LEU A 135 -8.89 -10.64 0.33
C LEU A 135 -7.90 -11.76 0.70
N TRP A 136 -8.06 -12.96 0.13
CA TRP A 136 -7.13 -14.07 0.36
C TRP A 136 -5.79 -13.86 -0.36
N THR A 137 -5.81 -13.44 -1.63
CA THR A 137 -4.58 -13.15 -2.36
C THR A 137 -3.78 -12.02 -1.70
N ASP A 138 -4.47 -10.99 -1.20
CA ASP A 138 -3.86 -9.88 -0.47
C ASP A 138 -3.18 -10.33 0.82
N LEU A 139 -3.82 -11.23 1.57
CA LEU A 139 -3.24 -11.81 2.79
C LEU A 139 -1.92 -12.54 2.48
N PHE A 140 -1.92 -13.41 1.48
CA PHE A 140 -0.70 -14.12 1.08
C PHE A 140 0.38 -13.16 0.56
N GLN A 141 -0.01 -12.17 -0.23
CA GLN A 141 0.91 -11.16 -0.76
C GLN A 141 1.56 -10.38 0.39
N ALA A 142 0.80 -9.94 1.40
CA ALA A 142 1.33 -9.23 2.54
C ALA A 142 2.33 -10.07 3.36
N LEU A 143 2.05 -11.35 3.57
CA LEU A 143 2.97 -12.25 4.27
C LEU A 143 4.29 -12.44 3.49
N ILE A 144 4.21 -12.61 2.17
CA ILE A 144 5.39 -12.73 1.31
C ILE A 144 6.19 -11.43 1.31
N MET A 145 5.53 -10.27 1.19
CA MET A 145 6.19 -8.98 1.24
C MET A 145 6.91 -8.73 2.57
N LEU A 146 6.26 -9.06 3.69
CA LEU A 146 6.85 -8.90 5.02
C LEU A 146 8.07 -9.80 5.23
N SER A 147 7.97 -11.07 4.84
CA SER A 147 9.08 -12.02 4.92
C SER A 147 10.24 -11.65 4.01
N ALA A 148 9.97 -11.18 2.79
CA ALA A 148 10.98 -10.67 1.87
C ALA A 148 11.69 -9.43 2.43
N ALA A 149 10.94 -8.47 3.00
CA ALA A 149 11.52 -7.29 3.65
C ALA A 149 12.46 -7.70 4.80
N PHE A 150 12.01 -8.60 5.66
CA PHE A 150 12.81 -9.08 6.78
C PHE A 150 14.08 -9.79 6.31
N ALA A 151 13.98 -10.65 5.30
CA ALA A 151 15.13 -11.35 4.72
C ALA A 151 16.16 -10.38 4.13
N VAL A 152 15.71 -9.36 3.38
CA VAL A 152 16.58 -8.33 2.80
C VAL A 152 17.26 -7.52 3.91
N CYS A 153 16.54 -7.11 4.94
CA CYS A 153 17.11 -6.37 6.07
C CYS A 153 18.17 -7.19 6.82
N VAL A 154 17.89 -8.47 7.10
CA VAL A 154 18.85 -9.36 7.79
C VAL A 154 20.10 -9.57 6.94
N LYS A 155 19.94 -9.96 5.67
CA LYS A 155 21.06 -10.20 4.76
C LYS A 155 21.88 -8.93 4.52
N GLY A 156 21.22 -7.80 4.28
CA GLY A 156 21.90 -6.51 4.13
C GLY A 156 22.69 -6.11 5.37
N THR A 157 22.13 -6.33 6.56
CA THR A 157 22.84 -6.07 7.83
C THR A 157 24.05 -6.97 8.01
N MET A 158 23.94 -8.26 7.66
CA MET A 158 25.04 -9.22 7.74
C MET A 158 26.17 -8.85 6.78
N ASP A 159 25.85 -8.49 5.53
CA ASP A 159 26.84 -8.11 4.51
C ASP A 159 27.61 -6.84 4.89
N VAL A 160 26.96 -5.90 5.58
CA VAL A 160 27.56 -4.65 6.04
C VAL A 160 28.46 -4.87 7.28
N GLY A 161 28.33 -5.99 7.98
CA GLY A 161 29.14 -6.29 9.18
C GLY A 161 28.41 -6.10 10.51
N GLY A 162 27.08 -5.99 10.50
CA GLY A 162 26.23 -5.95 11.69
C GLY A 162 25.42 -4.65 11.85
N LEU A 163 24.47 -4.67 12.78
CA LEU A 163 23.57 -3.53 13.03
C LEU A 163 24.30 -2.26 13.47
N SER A 164 25.39 -2.40 14.21
CA SER A 164 26.22 -1.27 14.65
C SER A 164 26.84 -0.54 13.47
N GLU A 165 27.29 -1.28 12.45
CA GLU A 165 27.91 -0.70 11.27
C GLU A 165 26.88 -0.06 10.34
N VAL A 166 25.70 -0.66 10.21
CA VAL A 166 24.55 -0.03 9.53
C VAL A 166 24.20 1.31 10.18
N TRP A 167 24.14 1.36 11.51
CA TRP A 167 23.84 2.59 12.23
C TRP A 167 24.93 3.65 12.05
N ARG A 168 26.21 3.26 12.13
CA ARG A 168 27.35 4.15 11.89
C ARG A 168 27.31 4.76 10.49
N ILE A 169 27.09 3.94 9.46
CA ILE A 169 26.99 4.41 8.06
C ILE A 169 25.79 5.35 7.88
N ALA A 170 24.64 5.04 8.51
CA ALA A 170 23.46 5.89 8.45
C ALA A 170 23.70 7.25 9.14
N GLU A 171 24.44 7.27 10.24
CA GLU A 171 24.81 8.49 10.96
C GLU A 171 25.84 9.33 10.17
N GLU A 172 26.88 8.69 9.63
CA GLU A 172 27.87 9.36 8.76
C GLU A 172 27.26 9.90 7.47
N GLY A 173 26.31 9.17 6.89
CA GLY A 173 25.56 9.60 5.72
C GLY A 173 24.49 10.65 6.00
N GLN A 174 24.39 11.16 7.25
CA GLN A 174 23.35 12.09 7.72
C GLN A 174 21.94 11.61 7.38
N ARG A 175 21.71 10.30 7.40
CA ARG A 175 20.41 9.69 7.08
C ARG A 175 19.50 9.58 8.30
N ILE A 176 20.04 9.71 9.51
CA ILE A 176 19.28 9.72 10.76
C ILE A 176 18.86 11.16 11.08
N GLN A 177 17.84 11.62 10.37
CA GLN A 177 17.22 12.90 10.64
C GLN A 177 15.74 12.67 10.89
N PHE A 178 15.28 13.06 12.09
CA PHE A 178 13.90 12.89 12.50
C PHE A 178 13.12 14.21 12.54
N PHE A 179 13.77 15.37 12.56
CA PHE A 179 13.09 16.65 12.83
C PHE A 179 13.54 17.84 11.97
N GLU A 180 14.51 17.65 11.07
CA GLU A 180 14.95 18.71 10.16
C GLU A 180 14.02 18.75 8.94
N TYR A 181 13.01 19.62 8.96
CA TYR A 181 12.13 19.86 7.81
C TYR A 181 12.64 20.98 6.90
#